data_AF-A0A847MZU8-F1
#
_entry.id   AF-A0A847MZU8-F1
#
_cell.length_a   1.000
_cell.length_b   1.000
_cell.length_c   1.000
_cell.angle_alpha   90.00
_cell.angle_beta   90.00
_cell.angle_gamma   90.00
#
_symmetry.space_group_name_H-M   'P 1'
#
loop_
_entity.id
_entity.type
_entity.pdbx_description
1 polymer ?
#
loop_
_entity_poly.entity_id
_entity_poly.type
_entity_poly.pdbx_seq_one_letter_code
_entity_poly.pdbx_strand_id
1 'polypeptide(L)'
;MREIGMMRALGMKDRDILFSFLFEAGGIGLVGSLVGILLGVLANLYLVNVGFDFGFVFRDMDIGFRIQNVMRGAWSIATIAKAFFSGIGLSMLVAIFPIRRALKLDIPTCLHHQ
;
A
#
# COMPACT_ATOMS: atom_id res chain seq x y z
N MET A 1 -3.51 -22.69 -0.13
CA MET A 1 -2.50 -23.77 -0.09
C MET A 1 -2.64 -24.77 -1.22
N ARG A 2 -3.88 -25.14 -1.62
CA ARG A 2 -4.13 -26.12 -2.67
C ARG A 2 -3.59 -25.75 -4.05
N GLU A 3 -3.69 -24.49 -4.47
CA GLU A 3 -3.09 -24.00 -5.74
C GLU A 3 -1.57 -24.18 -5.78
N ILE A 4 -0.88 -23.79 -4.69
CA ILE A 4 0.57 -23.98 -4.56
C ILE A 4 0.91 -25.47 -4.62
N GLY A 5 0.13 -26.33 -3.96
CA GLY A 5 0.25 -27.78 -4.04
C GLY A 5 0.06 -28.34 -5.45
N MET A 6 -0.95 -27.86 -6.20
CA MET A 6 -1.19 -28.26 -7.59
C MET A 6 -0.05 -27.82 -8.50
N MET A 7 0.41 -26.57 -8.41
CA MET A 7 1.53 -26.06 -9.22
C MET A 7 2.82 -26.87 -9.00
N ARG A 8 3.12 -27.23 -7.74
CA ARG A 8 4.27 -28.09 -7.41
C ARG A 8 4.07 -29.53 -7.91
N ALA A 9 2.86 -30.08 -7.83
CA ALA A 9 2.54 -31.41 -8.37
C ALA A 9 2.66 -31.48 -9.91
N LEU A 10 2.43 -30.36 -10.60
CA LEU A 10 2.65 -30.19 -12.03
C LEU A 10 4.14 -29.97 -12.39
N GLY A 11 5.04 -29.94 -11.40
CA GLY A 11 6.49 -29.82 -11.61
C GLY A 11 7.03 -28.39 -11.69
N MET A 12 6.23 -27.37 -11.34
CA MET A 12 6.75 -26.00 -11.24
C MET A 12 7.77 -25.88 -10.11
N LYS A 13 8.85 -25.14 -10.34
CA LYS A 13 9.85 -24.87 -9.30
C LYS A 13 9.31 -23.85 -8.31
N ASP A 14 9.71 -23.98 -7.04
CA ASP A 14 9.30 -23.06 -5.97
C ASP A 14 9.60 -21.58 -6.28
N ARG A 15 10.68 -21.33 -7.02
CA ARG A 15 11.06 -19.99 -7.50
C ARG A 15 10.07 -19.42 -8.52
N ASP A 16 9.56 -20.24 -9.44
CA ASP A 16 8.63 -19.80 -10.48
C ASP A 16 7.26 -19.49 -9.87
N ILE A 17 6.84 -20.31 -8.89
CA ILE A 17 5.64 -20.07 -8.08
C ILE A 17 5.76 -18.75 -7.31
N LEU A 18 6.91 -18.52 -6.65
CA LEU A 18 7.16 -17.27 -5.94
C LEU A 18 7.03 -16.05 -6.86
N PHE A 19 7.64 -16.08 -8.06
CA PHE A 19 7.53 -14.97 -9.01
C PHE A 19 6.09 -14.76 -9.49
N SER A 20 5.34 -15.82 -9.80
CA SER A 20 3.95 -15.71 -10.24
C SER A 20 3.08 -14.98 -9.23
N PHE A 21 3.14 -15.40 -7.96
CA PHE A 21 2.40 -14.73 -6.88
C PHE A 21 2.93 -13.32 -6.60
N LEU A 22 4.23 -13.07 -6.78
CA LEU A 22 4.79 -11.73 -6.62
C LEU A 22 4.27 -10.76 -7.69
N PHE A 23 4.09 -11.22 -8.92
CA PHE A 23 3.46 -10.46 -10.00
C PHE A 23 1.97 -10.21 -9.73
N GLU A 24 1.25 -11.21 -9.22
CA GLU A 24 -0.15 -11.07 -8.82
C GLU A 24 -0.30 -10.02 -7.70
N ALA A 25 0.52 -10.13 -6.64
CA ALA A 25 0.57 -9.15 -5.56
C ALA A 25 0.98 -7.76 -6.07
N GLY A 26 1.95 -7.69 -7.00
CA GLY A 26 2.33 -6.44 -7.65
C GLY A 26 1.18 -5.80 -8.43
N GLY A 27 0.38 -6.59 -9.14
CA GLY A 27 -0.84 -6.13 -9.83
C GLY A 27 -1.89 -5.59 -8.86
N ILE A 28 -2.16 -6.31 -7.76
CA ILE A 28 -3.07 -5.84 -6.71
C ILE A 28 -2.54 -4.55 -6.06
N GLY A 29 -1.23 -4.51 -5.78
CA GLY A 29 -0.56 -3.33 -5.24
C GLY A 29 -0.63 -2.12 -6.17
N LEU A 30 -0.54 -2.32 -7.48
CA LEU A 30 -0.69 -1.27 -8.49
C LEU A 30 -2.09 -0.67 -8.43
N VAL A 31 -3.12 -1.52 -8.49
CA VAL A 31 -4.53 -1.07 -8.41
C VAL A 31 -4.79 -0.35 -7.09
N GLY A 32 -4.35 -0.93 -5.97
CA GLY A 32 -4.49 -0.32 -4.65
C GLY A 32 -3.78 1.03 -4.53
N SER A 33 -2.58 1.16 -5.10
CA SER A 33 -1.81 2.42 -5.08
C SER A 33 -2.45 3.49 -5.95
N LEU A 34 -3.01 3.14 -7.11
CA LEU A 34 -3.77 4.07 -7.95
C LEU A 34 -4.99 4.62 -7.21
N VAL A 35 -5.79 3.73 -6.61
CA VAL A 35 -6.98 4.12 -5.84
C VAL A 35 -6.58 4.95 -4.61
N GLY A 36 -5.54 4.56 -3.90
CA GLY A 36 -5.03 5.29 -2.74
C GLY A 36 -4.56 6.71 -3.07
N ILE A 37 -3.87 6.89 -4.20
CA ILE A 37 -3.46 8.22 -4.67
C ILE A 37 -4.67 9.06 -5.06
N LEU A 38 -5.61 8.48 -5.82
CA LEU A 38 -6.85 9.19 -6.18
C LEU A 38 -7.57 9.72 -4.95
N LEU A 39 -7.75 8.87 -3.93
CA LEU A 39 -8.38 9.27 -2.67
C LEU A 39 -7.54 10.30 -1.91
N GLY A 40 -6.22 10.13 -1.84
CA GLY A 40 -5.32 11.08 -1.20
C GLY A 40 -5.31 12.46 -1.86
N VAL A 41 -5.38 12.50 -3.19
CA VAL A 41 -5.48 13.72 -4.00
C VAL A 41 -6.82 14.41 -3.77
N LEU A 42 -7.94 13.66 -3.77
CA LEU A 42 -9.26 14.19 -3.46
C LEU A 42 -9.33 14.76 -2.03
N ALA A 43 -8.76 14.06 -1.05
CA ALA A 43 -8.66 14.55 0.32
C ALA A 43 -7.80 15.82 0.41
N ASN A 44 -6.67 15.87 -0.31
CA ASN A 44 -5.81 17.04 -0.36
C ASN A 44 -6.50 18.24 -1.05
N LEU A 45 -7.30 18.00 -2.10
CA LEU A 45 -8.12 19.05 -2.75
C LEU A 45 -9.12 19.67 -1.77
N TYR A 46 -9.81 18.85 -0.98
CA TYR A 46 -10.69 19.33 0.08
C TYR A 46 -9.91 20.14 1.12
N LEU A 47 -8.76 19.64 1.55
CA LEU A 47 -7.90 20.30 2.54
C LEU A 47 -7.35 21.65 2.04
N VAL A 48 -7.07 21.79 0.74
CA VAL A 48 -6.61 23.06 0.14
C VAL A 48 -7.74 24.07 -0.01
N ASN A 49 -8.94 23.64 -0.38
CA ASN A 49 -10.08 24.54 -0.62
C ASN A 49 -10.78 24.99 0.67
N VAL A 50 -11.01 24.06 1.61
CA VAL A 50 -11.66 24.38 2.88
C VAL A 50 -10.64 24.90 3.89
N GLY A 51 -9.41 24.35 3.88
CA GLY A 51 -8.40 24.67 4.88
C GLY A 51 -8.80 24.16 6.26
N PHE A 52 -7.86 23.57 7.01
CA PHE A 52 -8.08 23.45 8.45
C PHE A 52 -7.79 24.82 9.07
N ASP A 53 -8.86 25.55 9.42
CA ASP A 53 -8.75 26.83 10.12
C ASP A 53 -8.42 26.57 11.58
N PHE A 54 -7.13 26.67 11.93
CA PHE A 54 -6.69 26.59 13.32
C PHE A 54 -6.98 27.89 14.09
N GLY A 55 -7.65 28.87 13.46
CA GLY A 55 -8.03 30.15 14.05
C GLY A 55 -9.01 30.07 15.22
N PHE A 56 -9.54 28.88 15.55
CA PHE A 56 -10.29 28.63 16.78
C PHE A 56 -9.40 28.25 17.98
N VAL A 57 -8.24 27.62 17.74
CA VAL A 57 -7.31 27.17 18.81
C VAL A 57 -6.26 28.24 19.14
N PHE A 58 -5.86 29.04 18.14
CA PHE A 58 -4.87 30.11 18.32
C PHE A 58 -5.48 31.48 18.64
N ARG A 59 -6.81 31.60 18.72
CA ARG A 59 -7.50 32.88 18.95
C ARG A 59 -7.15 33.51 20.32
N ASP A 60 -6.83 32.69 21.31
CA ASP A 60 -6.46 33.11 22.67
C ASP A 60 -4.94 33.14 22.91
N MET A 61 -4.10 32.83 21.91
CA MET A 61 -2.64 32.93 22.02
C MET A 61 -2.12 34.14 21.23
N ASP A 62 -2.10 35.29 21.90
CA ASP A 62 -1.60 36.56 21.36
C ASP A 62 -0.06 36.57 21.36
N ILE A 63 0.52 35.78 20.45
CA ILE A 63 1.96 35.79 20.17
C ILE A 63 2.12 36.74 18.98
N GLY A 64 2.83 37.87 19.16
CA GLY A 64 2.97 38.99 18.20
C GLY A 64 3.60 38.69 16.82
N PHE A 65 3.50 37.47 16.34
CA PHE A 65 3.81 37.03 14.98
C PHE A 65 2.51 36.76 14.22
N ARG A 66 2.37 37.29 13.01
CA ARG A 66 1.30 36.90 12.06
C ARG A 66 1.57 35.48 11.56
N ILE A 67 1.30 34.49 12.39
CA ILE A 67 1.33 33.09 11.99
C ILE A 67 0.18 32.90 11.01
N GLN A 68 0.45 32.46 9.79
CA GLN A 68 -0.60 32.11 8.85
C GLN A 68 -1.38 30.92 9.41
N ASN A 69 -2.55 31.21 9.99
CA ASN A 69 -3.41 30.28 10.73
C ASN A 69 -4.07 29.16 9.89
N VAL A 70 -3.65 29.03 8.63
CA VAL A 70 -4.25 28.11 7.65
C VAL A 70 -3.19 27.13 7.17
N MET A 71 -3.28 25.89 7.65
CA MET A 71 -2.48 24.79 7.12
C MET A 71 -3.07 24.39 5.76
N ARG A 72 -2.43 24.84 4.68
CA ARG A 72 -2.82 24.43 3.32
C ARG A 72 -2.10 23.13 2.95
N GLY A 73 -2.82 22.24 2.27
CA GLY A 73 -2.22 21.03 1.70
C GLY A 73 -1.11 21.39 0.71
N ALA A 74 0.11 20.91 0.97
CA ALA A 74 1.24 21.11 0.06
C ALA A 74 1.19 20.05 -1.05
N TRP A 75 1.03 20.51 -2.30
CA TRP A 75 1.15 19.64 -3.46
C TRP A 75 2.61 19.29 -3.68
N SER A 76 2.97 18.04 -3.38
CA SER A 76 4.31 17.52 -3.66
C SER A 76 4.19 16.30 -4.56
N ILE A 77 4.55 16.48 -5.85
CA ILE A 77 4.59 15.39 -6.82
C ILE A 77 5.56 14.30 -6.39
N ALA A 78 6.64 14.67 -5.69
CA ALA A 78 7.62 13.75 -5.16
C ALA A 78 7.02 12.86 -4.04
N THR A 79 6.11 13.40 -3.23
CA THR A 79 5.44 12.62 -2.18
C THR A 79 4.41 11.66 -2.78
N ILE A 80 3.66 12.10 -3.79
CA ILE A 80 2.70 11.25 -4.51
C ILE A 80 3.43 10.10 -5.21
N ALA A 81 4.52 10.39 -5.92
CA ALA A 81 5.34 9.36 -6.56
C ALA A 81 5.93 8.38 -5.54
N LYS A 82 6.50 8.87 -4.44
CA LYS A 82 7.01 8.01 -3.36
C LYS A 82 5.92 7.11 -2.78
N ALA A 83 4.72 7.64 -2.53
CA ALA A 83 3.58 6.87 -2.04
C ALA A 83 3.12 5.79 -3.04
N PHE A 84 3.14 6.09 -4.34
CA PHE A 84 2.83 5.12 -5.39
C PHE A 84 3.77 3.91 -5.36
N PHE A 85 5.08 4.18 -5.43
CA PHE A 85 6.08 3.12 -5.46
C PHE A 85 6.16 2.37 -4.14
N SER A 86 5.96 3.06 -3.01
CA SER A 86 5.94 2.40 -1.71
C SER A 86 4.71 1.51 -1.54
N GLY A 87 3.54 1.90 -2.06
CA GLY A 87 2.32 1.07 -2.00
C GLY A 87 2.47 -0.25 -2.77
N ILE A 88 2.98 -0.18 -3.99
CA ILE A 88 3.27 -1.38 -4.81
C ILE A 88 4.35 -2.24 -4.12
N GLY A 89 5.45 -1.62 -3.73
CA GLY A 89 6.57 -2.32 -3.08
C GLY A 89 6.15 -3.00 -1.78
N LEU A 90 5.33 -2.33 -0.96
CA LEU A 90 4.84 -2.89 0.30
C LEU A 90 3.93 -4.10 0.06
N SER A 91 3.04 -4.03 -0.93
CA SER A 91 2.18 -5.16 -1.29
C SER A 91 2.99 -6.39 -1.69
N MET A 92 4.00 -6.21 -2.55
CA MET A 92 4.90 -7.28 -2.96
C MET A 92 5.74 -7.82 -1.79
N LEU A 93 6.26 -6.95 -0.93
CA LEU A 93 7.05 -7.34 0.25
C LEU A 93 6.21 -8.17 1.23
N VAL A 94 4.97 -7.76 1.49
CA VAL A 94 4.04 -8.48 2.37
C VAL A 94 3.72 -9.86 1.80
N ALA A 95 3.55 -10.00 0.48
CA ALA A 95 3.25 -11.28 -0.16
C ALA A 95 4.39 -12.32 -0.04
N ILE A 96 5.66 -11.90 0.05
CA ILE A 96 6.79 -12.82 0.17
C ILE A 96 6.71 -13.69 1.44
N PHE A 97 6.22 -13.13 2.55
CA PHE A 97 6.15 -13.84 3.83
C PHE A 97 5.24 -15.10 3.80
N PRO A 98 3.94 -15.00 3.43
CA PRO A 98 3.06 -16.16 3.36
C PRO A 98 3.51 -17.16 2.28
N ILE A 99 4.04 -16.71 1.13
CA ILE A 99 4.49 -17.62 0.06
C ILE A 99 5.68 -18.46 0.54
N ARG A 100 6.69 -17.83 1.16
CA ARG A 100 7.84 -18.57 1.71
C ARG A 100 7.41 -19.55 2.80
N ARG A 101 6.39 -19.22 3.59
CA ARG A 101 5.82 -20.14 4.57
C ARG A 101 5.09 -21.31 3.90
N ALA A 102 4.36 -21.05 2.83
CA ALA A 102 3.62 -22.07 2.08
C ALA A 102 4.53 -23.05 1.32
N LEU A 103 5.64 -22.58 0.75
CA LEU A 103 6.60 -23.42 0.02
C LEU A 103 7.33 -24.44 0.91
N LYS A 104 7.39 -24.20 2.22
CA LYS A 104 7.98 -25.13 3.20
C LYS A 104 7.07 -26.29 3.59
N LEU A 105 5.81 -26.29 3.16
CA LEU A 105 4.86 -27.36 3.45
C LEU A 105 5.01 -28.50 2.45
N ASP A 106 4.85 -29.73 2.92
CA ASP A 106 4.86 -30.91 2.07
C ASP A 106 3.62 -30.96 1.16
N ILE A 107 3.83 -31.42 -0.07
CA ILE A 107 2.80 -31.54 -1.12
C ILE A 107 1.56 -32.33 -0.65
N PRO A 108 1.69 -33.54 -0.03
CA PRO A 108 0.52 -34.29 0.43
C PRO A 108 -0.28 -33.53 1.50
N THR A 109 0.38 -32.80 2.40
CA THR A 109 -0.28 -31.97 3.41
C THR A 109 -1.10 -30.83 2.78
N CYS A 110 -0.60 -30.24 1.69
CA CYS A 110 -1.30 -29.20 0.93
C CYS A 110 -2.55 -29.68 0.17
N LEU A 111 -2.68 -30.99 -0.09
CA LEU A 111 -3.82 -31.59 -0.80
C LEU A 111 -4.90 -32.13 0.14
N HIS A 112 -4.55 -32.43 1.39
CA HIS A 112 -5.46 -32.99 2.39
C HIS A 112 -6.20 -31.94 3.25
N HIS A 113 -5.74 -30.69 3.27
CA HIS A 113 -6.43 -29.61 3.97
C HIS A 113 -7.54 -29.03 3.06
N GLN A 114 -8.79 -29.30 3.43
CA GLN A 114 -9.98 -28.61 2.90
C GLN A 114 -10.19 -27.27 3.59
#